data_AF-A0A835UQW9-F1
#
_entry.id   AF-A0A835UQW9-F1
#
_cell.length_a   1.000
_cell.length_b   1.000
_cell.length_c   1.000
_cell.angle_alpha   90.00
_cell.angle_beta   90.00
_cell.angle_gamma   90.00
#
_symmetry.space_group_name_H-M   'P 1'
#
loop_
_entity.id
_entity.type
_entity.pdbx_description
1 polymer ?
#
loop_
_entity_poly.entity_id
_entity_poly.type
_entity_poly.pdbx_seq_one_letter_code
_entity_poly.pdbx_strand_id
1 'polypeptide(L)'
;MGAIKSAIGDAVITFLWVFSVSTIGAFTTIISSALHLQGFASSLLVITVFIAFLVFVFNLIAQALGGASFNPTGTVAFYAAGFGGDSLFSLALRFPAQAAGAVGGALAILEIMPVHHKHLLGGPRVKVDLHTAAVAEGF
;
A
#
# COMPACT_ATOMS: atom_id res chain seq x y z
N MET A 1 0.48 18.76 12.55
CA MET A 1 0.78 17.73 13.57
C MET A 1 2.27 17.77 13.88
N GLY A 2 2.72 17.46 15.10
CA GLY A 2 4.17 17.31 15.35
C GLY A 2 4.74 16.08 14.63
N ALA A 3 6.01 16.12 14.25
CA ALA A 3 6.67 15.08 13.44
C ALA A 3 6.55 13.66 14.03
N ILE A 4 6.66 13.51 15.36
CA ILE A 4 6.50 12.23 16.06
C ILE A 4 5.09 11.67 15.89
N LYS A 5 4.07 12.52 16.05
CA LYS A 5 2.67 12.10 15.93
C LYS A 5 2.33 11.71 14.49
N SER A 6 2.90 12.42 13.49
CA SER A 6 2.80 12.01 12.09
C SER A 6 3.47 10.65 11.85
N ALA A 7 4.67 10.41 12.40
CA ALA A 7 5.37 9.13 12.27
C ALA A 7 4.57 7.96 12.88
N ILE A 8 3.93 8.15 14.04
CA ILE A 8 3.05 7.13 14.64
C ILE A 8 1.85 6.86 13.73
N GLY A 9 1.19 7.91 13.24
CA GLY A 9 0.07 7.78 12.31
C GLY A 9 0.46 7.02 11.05
N ASP A 10 1.61 7.37 10.47
CA ASP A 10 2.24 6.73 9.31
C ASP A 10 2.50 5.24 9.55
N ALA A 11 3.06 4.85 10.70
CA ALA A 11 3.30 3.45 11.04
C ALA A 11 2.00 2.65 11.09
N VAL A 12 0.98 3.16 11.80
CA VAL A 12 -0.31 2.49 11.97
C VAL A 12 -1.02 2.34 10.63
N ILE A 13 -1.08 3.42 9.84
CA ILE A 13 -1.81 3.39 8.57
C ILE A 13 -1.07 2.54 7.52
N THR A 14 0.27 2.55 7.51
CA THR A 14 1.05 1.69 6.59
C THR A 14 0.90 0.21 6.96
N PHE A 15 0.88 -0.12 8.26
CA PHE A 15 0.58 -1.47 8.73
C PHE A 15 -0.76 -1.96 8.19
N LEU A 16 -1.82 -1.17 8.41
CA LEU A 16 -3.16 -1.51 7.96
C LEU A 16 -3.23 -1.60 6.42
N TRP A 17 -2.57 -0.67 5.73
CA TRP A 17 -2.52 -0.63 4.28
C TRP A 17 -1.89 -1.93 3.73
N VAL A 18 -0.67 -2.27 4.15
CA VAL A 18 0.05 -3.46 3.66
C VAL A 18 -0.72 -4.73 3.97
N PHE A 19 -1.28 -4.85 5.18
CA PHE A 19 -2.13 -5.97 5.55
C PHE A 19 -3.35 -6.09 4.61
N SER A 20 -4.06 -4.99 4.36
CA SER A 20 -5.25 -4.97 3.51
C SER A 20 -4.93 -5.24 2.04
N VAL A 21 -3.97 -4.55 1.43
CA VAL A 21 -3.66 -4.72 0.00
C VAL A 21 -3.10 -6.10 -0.33
N SER A 22 -2.45 -6.75 0.64
CA SER A 22 -1.97 -8.13 0.47
C SER A 22 -3.11 -9.14 0.29
N THR A 23 -4.35 -8.77 0.61
CA THR A 23 -5.54 -9.62 0.40
C THR A 23 -6.16 -9.50 -1.00
N ILE A 24 -5.72 -8.54 -1.82
CA ILE A 24 -6.32 -8.26 -3.14
C ILE A 24 -6.32 -9.50 -4.02
N GLY A 25 -5.22 -10.27 -4.07
CA GLY A 25 -5.14 -11.48 -4.86
C GLY A 25 -6.20 -12.50 -4.48
N ALA A 26 -6.32 -12.78 -3.17
CA ALA A 26 -7.32 -13.72 -2.63
C ALA A 26 -8.75 -13.25 -2.90
N PHE A 27 -9.06 -11.98 -2.61
CA PHE A 27 -10.39 -11.43 -2.87
C PHE A 27 -10.73 -11.42 -4.36
N THR A 28 -9.76 -11.14 -5.24
CA THR A 28 -9.96 -11.18 -6.68
C THR A 28 -10.35 -12.60 -7.12
N THR A 29 -9.68 -13.63 -6.61
CA THR A 29 -10.02 -15.03 -6.88
C THR A 29 -11.44 -15.37 -6.41
N ILE A 30 -11.79 -14.98 -5.17
CA ILE A 30 -13.11 -15.25 -4.57
C ILE A 30 -14.23 -14.54 -5.36
N ILE A 31 -14.07 -13.24 -5.63
CA ILE A 31 -15.06 -12.43 -6.37
C ILE A 31 -15.22 -12.96 -7.79
N SER A 32 -14.11 -13.25 -8.48
CA SER A 32 -14.15 -13.75 -9.86
C SER A 32 -14.88 -15.10 -9.92
N SER A 33 -14.65 -15.99 -8.94
CA SER A 33 -15.35 -17.26 -8.84
C SER A 33 -16.84 -17.08 -8.54
N ALA A 34 -17.20 -16.19 -7.62
CA ALA A 34 -18.59 -15.97 -7.22
C ALA A 34 -19.45 -15.34 -8.32
N LEU A 35 -18.83 -14.50 -9.17
CA LEU A 35 -19.49 -13.80 -10.26
C LEU A 35 -19.29 -14.49 -11.62
N HIS A 36 -18.64 -15.65 -11.66
CA HIS A 36 -18.26 -16.37 -12.88
C HIS A 36 -17.51 -15.50 -13.90
N LEU A 37 -16.70 -14.56 -13.41
CA LEU A 37 -15.89 -13.69 -14.25
C LEU A 37 -14.68 -14.46 -14.77
N GLN A 38 -14.44 -14.37 -16.08
CA GLN A 38 -13.31 -14.99 -16.74
C GLN A 38 -12.53 -13.96 -17.56
N GLY A 39 -11.25 -14.26 -17.78
CA GLY A 39 -10.35 -13.46 -18.60
C GLY A 39 -9.62 -12.36 -17.84
N PHE A 40 -8.49 -11.96 -18.43
CA PHE A 40 -7.57 -10.98 -17.86
C PHE A 40 -8.23 -9.62 -17.57
N ALA A 41 -9.05 -9.11 -18.50
CA ALA A 41 -9.70 -7.82 -18.36
C ALA A 41 -10.63 -7.75 -17.14
N SER A 42 -11.39 -8.82 -16.88
CA SER A 42 -12.31 -8.90 -15.74
C SER A 42 -11.55 -8.92 -14.41
N SER A 43 -10.47 -9.69 -14.31
CA SER A 43 -9.62 -9.68 -13.10
C SER A 43 -8.96 -8.33 -12.88
N LEU A 44 -8.47 -7.68 -13.94
CA LEU A 44 -7.88 -6.34 -13.85
C LEU A 44 -8.91 -5.30 -13.39
N LEU A 45 -10.17 -5.40 -13.86
CA LEU A 45 -11.26 -4.54 -13.40
C LEU A 45 -11.52 -4.73 -11.90
N VAL A 46 -11.62 -5.97 -11.43
CA VAL A 46 -11.83 -6.27 -10.00
C VAL A 46 -10.70 -5.71 -9.15
N ILE A 47 -9.45 -5.96 -9.54
CA ILE A 47 -8.26 -5.45 -8.84
C ILE A 47 -8.29 -3.91 -8.80
N THR A 48 -8.52 -3.27 -9.95
CA THR A 48 -8.52 -1.80 -10.07
C THR A 48 -9.60 -1.17 -9.21
N VAL A 49 -10.84 -1.68 -9.27
CA VAL A 49 -11.96 -1.17 -8.47
C VAL A 49 -11.68 -1.35 -6.97
N PHE A 50 -11.13 -2.50 -6.58
CA PHE A 50 -10.87 -2.80 -5.18
C PHE A 50 -9.71 -1.96 -4.63
N ILE A 51 -8.63 -1.78 -5.39
CA ILE A 51 -7.54 -0.86 -5.04
C ILE A 51 -8.06 0.58 -4.94
N ALA A 52 -8.84 1.05 -5.91
CA ALA A 52 -9.41 2.41 -5.88
C ALA A 52 -10.27 2.63 -4.63
N PHE A 53 -11.09 1.64 -4.26
CA PHE A 53 -11.87 1.68 -3.03
C PHE A 53 -10.99 1.73 -1.78
N LEU A 54 -9.95 0.89 -1.68
CA LEU A 54 -9.02 0.92 -0.56
C LEU A 54 -8.29 2.26 -0.47
N VAL A 55 -7.76 2.78 -1.58
CA VAL A 55 -7.10 4.10 -1.63
C VAL A 55 -8.04 5.19 -1.12
N PHE A 56 -9.31 5.18 -1.57
CA PHE A 56 -10.31 6.14 -1.11
C PHE A 56 -10.51 6.07 0.42
N VAL A 57 -10.75 4.88 0.97
CA VAL A 57 -10.96 4.68 2.41
C VAL A 57 -9.73 5.07 3.21
N PHE A 58 -8.54 4.62 2.81
CA PHE A 58 -7.30 4.90 3.52
C PHE A 58 -6.92 6.37 3.46
N ASN A 59 -7.23 7.09 2.37
CA ASN A 59 -7.04 8.53 2.32
C ASN A 59 -7.95 9.28 3.31
N LEU A 60 -9.20 8.84 3.51
CA LEU A 60 -10.07 9.42 4.53
C LEU A 60 -9.52 9.17 5.94
N ILE A 61 -9.03 7.96 6.21
CA ILE A 61 -8.41 7.60 7.49
C ILE A 61 -7.13 8.43 7.72
N ALA A 62 -6.27 8.57 6.71
CA ALA A 62 -5.06 9.39 6.75
C ALA A 62 -5.36 10.84 7.12
N GLN A 63 -6.40 11.42 6.51
CA GLN A 63 -6.87 12.77 6.83
C GLN A 63 -7.37 12.86 8.28
N ALA A 64 -8.17 11.90 8.74
CA ALA A 64 -8.63 11.82 10.12
C ALA A 64 -7.47 11.66 11.13
N LEU A 65 -6.40 10.97 10.74
CA LEU A 65 -5.14 10.87 11.50
C LEU A 65 -4.23 12.10 11.34
N GLY A 66 -4.77 13.22 10.86
CA GLY A 66 -4.09 14.51 10.77
C GLY A 66 -2.99 14.57 9.71
N GLY A 67 -3.23 13.94 8.56
CA GLY A 67 -2.33 13.95 7.41
C GLY A 67 -1.26 12.86 7.46
N ALA A 68 -1.58 11.72 8.07
CA ALA A 68 -0.75 10.53 7.98
C ALA A 68 -0.64 10.05 6.52
N SER A 69 0.39 9.28 6.21
CA SER A 69 0.63 8.72 4.89
C SER A 69 1.03 7.25 5.01
N PHE A 70 0.45 6.41 4.15
CA PHE A 70 0.84 5.01 3.98
C PHE A 70 1.80 4.81 2.79
N ASN A 71 2.22 5.90 2.14
CA ASN A 71 3.03 5.86 0.92
C ASN A 71 4.20 6.86 1.01
N PRO A 72 5.45 6.39 1.12
CA PRO A 72 6.61 7.27 1.29
C PRO A 72 6.92 8.05 0.00
N THR A 73 6.62 7.46 -1.17
CA THR A 73 6.76 8.11 -2.47
C THR A 73 5.81 9.31 -2.58
N GLY A 74 4.58 9.17 -2.11
CA GLY A 74 3.62 10.28 -2.05
C GLY A 74 4.12 11.42 -1.16
N THR A 75 4.60 11.08 0.04
CA THR A 75 5.11 12.09 0.99
C THR A 75 6.34 12.84 0.45
N VAL A 76 7.31 12.13 -0.15
CA VAL A 76 8.50 12.79 -0.73
C VAL A 76 8.15 13.62 -1.96
N ALA A 77 7.21 13.18 -2.79
CA ALA A 77 6.77 13.93 -3.96
C ALA A 77 6.12 15.26 -3.58
N PHE A 78 5.23 15.27 -2.59
CA PHE A 78 4.63 16.52 -2.11
C PHE A 78 5.67 17.46 -1.50
N TYR A 79 6.58 16.93 -0.67
CA TYR A 79 7.70 17.72 -0.14
C TYR A 79 8.55 18.36 -1.26
N ALA A 80 8.94 17.56 -2.26
CA ALA A 80 9.74 18.04 -3.38
C ALA A 80 9.01 19.09 -4.24
N ALA A 81 7.70 18.97 -4.36
CA ALA A 81 6.86 19.95 -5.04
C ALA A 81 6.61 21.23 -4.22
N GLY A 82 7.16 21.33 -3.00
CA GLY A 82 6.94 22.47 -2.10
C GLY A 82 5.53 22.50 -1.48
N PHE A 83 4.81 21.38 -1.49
CA PHE A 83 3.49 21.23 -0.91
C PHE A 83 3.53 20.48 0.42
N GLY A 84 2.66 20.90 1.34
CA GLY A 84 2.54 20.29 2.67
C GLY A 84 3.43 20.95 3.73
N GLY A 85 3.37 20.41 4.94
CA GLY A 85 4.10 20.92 6.11
C GLY A 85 5.31 20.07 6.52
N ASP A 86 5.76 19.17 5.65
CA ASP A 86 6.88 18.28 5.95
C ASP A 86 8.23 18.99 5.77
N SER A 87 9.22 18.55 6.54
CA SER A 87 10.61 18.98 6.50
C SER A 87 11.51 17.76 6.38
N LEU A 88 12.79 17.92 6.02
CA LEU A 88 13.73 16.79 6.01
C LEU A 88 13.78 16.06 7.36
N PHE A 89 13.64 16.79 8.47
CA PHE A 89 13.56 16.20 9.80
C PHE A 89 12.30 15.36 9.99
N SER A 90 11.12 15.84 9.56
CA SER A 90 9.90 15.02 9.68
C SER A 90 9.96 13.80 8.76
N LEU A 91 10.47 13.92 7.54
CA LEU A 91 10.66 12.80 6.62
C LEU A 91 11.58 11.73 7.20
N ALA A 92 12.68 12.12 7.86
CA ALA A 92 13.61 11.21 8.51
C ALA A 92 12.98 10.36 9.62
N LEU A 93 11.90 10.85 10.25
CA LEU A 93 11.13 10.08 11.24
C LEU A 93 10.01 9.26 10.59
N ARG A 94 9.35 9.82 9.57
CA ARG A 94 8.19 9.24 8.92
C ARG A 94 8.54 8.01 8.08
N PHE A 95 9.60 8.05 7.27
CA PHE A 95 9.93 6.90 6.40
C PHE A 95 10.29 5.62 7.16
N PRO A 96 11.13 5.65 8.21
CA PRO A 96 11.37 4.46 9.02
C PRO A 96 10.09 3.94 9.68
N ALA A 97 9.19 4.83 10.10
CA ALA A 97 7.93 4.46 10.71
C ALA A 97 6.99 3.76 9.70
N GLN A 98 6.89 4.27 8.46
CA GLN A 98 6.16 3.60 7.39
C GLN A 98 6.77 2.24 7.06
N ALA A 99 8.10 2.14 6.95
CA ALA A 99 8.80 0.87 6.71
C ALA A 99 8.51 -0.15 7.83
N ALA A 100 8.57 0.26 9.09
CA ALA A 100 8.23 -0.59 10.23
C ALA A 100 6.76 -1.04 10.19
N GLY A 101 5.84 -0.11 9.88
CA GLY A 101 4.42 -0.42 9.68
C GLY A 101 4.23 -1.47 8.57
N ALA A 102 4.86 -1.27 7.41
CA ALA A 102 4.80 -2.18 6.28
C ALA A 102 5.28 -3.60 6.64
N VAL A 103 6.42 -3.71 7.33
CA VAL A 103 6.94 -5.00 7.81
C VAL A 103 5.94 -5.66 8.76
N GLY A 104 5.38 -4.91 9.71
CA GLY A 104 4.35 -5.43 10.61
C GLY A 104 3.12 -5.95 9.87
N GLY A 105 2.63 -5.20 8.89
CA GLY A 105 1.46 -5.59 8.08
C GLY A 105 1.73 -6.86 7.27
N ALA A 106 2.92 -6.97 6.68
CA ALA A 106 3.37 -8.13 5.93
C ALA A 106 3.49 -9.38 6.82
N LEU A 107 4.07 -9.25 8.02
CA LEU A 107 4.18 -10.36 8.97
C LEU A 107 2.80 -10.81 9.47
N ALA A 108 1.92 -9.86 9.78
CA ALA A 108 0.56 -10.16 10.23
C ALA A 108 -0.22 -10.94 9.16
N ILE A 109 -0.17 -10.52 7.89
CA ILE A 109 -0.90 -11.23 6.83
C ILE A 109 -0.26 -12.58 6.49
N LEU A 110 1.06 -12.72 6.60
CA LEU A 110 1.74 -14.00 6.44
C LEU A 110 1.25 -15.06 7.46
N GLU A 111 0.90 -14.63 8.66
CA GLU A 111 0.40 -15.52 9.71
C GLU A 111 -1.05 -15.96 9.44
N ILE A 112 -1.92 -15.03 9.06
CA ILE A 112 -3.36 -15.30 9.01
C ILE A 112 -3.90 -15.73 7.63
N MET A 113 -3.14 -15.50 6.55
CA MET A 113 -3.61 -15.80 5.19
C MET A 113 -3.91 -17.30 5.05
N PRO A 114 -5.12 -17.68 4.56
CA PRO A 114 -5.46 -19.09 4.36
C PRO A 114 -4.44 -19.81 3.49
N VAL A 115 -4.12 -21.06 3.84
CA VAL A 115 -3.05 -21.86 3.18
C VAL A 115 -3.22 -21.89 1.66
N HIS A 116 -4.45 -22.04 1.18
CA HIS A 116 -4.75 -22.09 -0.26
C HIS A 116 -4.49 -20.77 -0.99
N HIS A 117 -4.47 -19.63 -0.30
CA HIS A 117 -4.21 -18.30 -0.86
C HIS A 117 -2.81 -17.78 -0.51
N LYS A 118 -2.08 -18.42 0.41
CA LYS A 118 -0.77 -17.98 0.90
C LYS A 118 0.28 -17.80 -0.21
N HIS A 119 0.17 -18.59 -1.27
CA HIS A 119 1.04 -18.47 -2.46
C HIS A 119 0.87 -17.13 -3.21
N LEU A 120 -0.26 -16.43 -3.02
CA LEU A 120 -0.54 -15.13 -3.66
C LEU A 120 0.18 -13.96 -2.96
N LEU A 121 0.73 -14.17 -1.76
CA LEU A 121 1.44 -13.13 -1.00
C LEU A 121 2.83 -12.79 -1.56
N GLY A 122 3.39 -13.63 -2.44
CA GLY A 122 4.74 -13.44 -2.98
C GLY A 122 4.91 -12.22 -3.88
N GLY A 123 3.81 -11.58 -4.29
CA GLY A 123 3.81 -10.40 -5.14
C GLY A 123 4.37 -10.63 -6.56
N PRO A 124 4.33 -9.60 -7.41
CA PRO A 124 4.97 -9.63 -8.71
C PRO A 124 6.50 -9.67 -8.55
N ARG A 125 7.16 -10.42 -9.42
CA ARG A 125 8.62 -10.45 -9.52
C ARG A 125 9.07 -9.60 -10.69
N VAL A 126 10.17 -8.88 -10.54
CA VAL A 126 10.81 -8.17 -11.65
C VAL A 126 11.28 -9.20 -12.68
N LYS A 127 10.68 -9.16 -13.88
CA LYS A 127 10.97 -10.07 -15.00
C LYS A 127 11.80 -9.41 -16.11
N VAL A 128 12.15 -8.15 -15.91
CA VAL A 128 12.91 -7.31 -16.84
C VAL A 128 14.19 -6.84 -16.14
N ASP A 129 15.08 -6.17 -16.85
CA ASP A 129 16.25 -5.58 -16.21
C ASP A 129 15.86 -4.46 -15.23
N LEU A 130 16.79 -4.11 -14.33
CA LEU A 130 16.54 -3.10 -13.29
C LEU A 130 16.21 -1.71 -13.85
N HIS A 131 16.74 -1.32 -15.01
CA HIS A 131 16.42 -0.03 -15.60
C HIS A 131 14.99 0.00 -16.10
N THR A 132 14.57 -1.03 -16.85
CA THR A 132 13.18 -1.14 -17.33
C THR A 132 12.19 -1.22 -16.17
N ALA A 133 12.53 -1.96 -15.10
CA ALA A 133 11.70 -2.02 -13.90
C ALA A 133 11.59 -0.66 -13.22
N ALA A 134 12.72 0.04 -13.03
CA ALA A 134 12.72 1.37 -12.42
C ALA A 134 11.93 2.40 -13.24
N VAL A 135 11.99 2.33 -14.58
CA VAL A 135 11.16 3.16 -15.46
C VAL A 135 9.68 2.84 -15.27
N ALA A 136 9.30 1.56 -15.21
CA ALA A 136 7.91 1.16 -15.02
C ALA A 136 7.32 1.57 -13.65
N GLU A 137 8.12 1.55 -12.58
CA GLU A 137 7.70 2.01 -11.24
C GLU A 137 7.68 3.55 -11.12
N GLY A 138 8.38 4.26 -12.02
CA GLY A 138 8.51 5.72 -12.01
C GLY A 138 7.57 6.47 -12.97
N PHE A 139 6.89 5.76 -13.87
CA PHE A 139 5.91 6.29 -14.84
C PHE A 139 4.47 6.10 -14.35
#